data_AF-A0AAV1XG66-F1
#
_entry.id   AF-A0AAV1XG66-F1
#
_cell.length_a   1.000
_cell.length_b   1.000
_cell.length_c   1.000
_cell.angle_alpha   90.00
_cell.angle_beta   90.00
_cell.angle_gamma   90.00
#
_symmetry.space_group_name_H-M   'P 1'
#
loop_
_entity.id
_entity.type
_entity.pdbx_description
1 polymer ?
#
loop_
_entity_poly.entity_id
_entity_poly.type
_entity_poly.pdbx_seq_one_letter_code
_entity_poly.pdbx_strand_id
1 'polypeptide(L)'
;MEVLMAERANLVFHNKVIGGTAIKRLISRLIDHFGMAYTSHILDQGWLVKDAEQQGLILEKHHHYGNVHAVEKLRQSIEIWYATSEYLRQEMNPNFRRTDPFNPVHIMSFSGARGNASQVHQLVGMRGLMSDPQGQMIDLPIQNNLREGLSLTEYIISCYGARKGVVDTAVRTSDAGYLTRRLVEVVQHIVVRQTDCGTIRGISVITRDGMMTEKILIQTLIGRVLADDIYIGLRCIAIRNQDIGIGLLNRFIIFQTQPISIRTPFTCSNTSWICRLCYGRSPTHGDLVELGETVGIIAGQSIGEPVIRGGVLRVGSDPIPAVKVLPDPAHLPLKLECLVLP
;
A
#
# COMPACT_ATOMS: atom_id res chain seq x y z
N MET A 1 -7.17 56.84 21.03
CA MET A 1 -7.70 55.87 22.00
C MET A 1 -8.65 55.00 21.22
N GLU A 2 -8.26 53.73 21.06
CA GLU A 2 -8.98 52.52 20.57
C GLU A 2 -10.40 52.74 20.01
N VAL A 3 -10.75 52.22 18.83
CA VAL A 3 -10.90 50.78 18.50
C VAL A 3 -10.67 50.60 16.99
N LEU A 4 -9.52 50.11 16.50
CA LEU A 4 -9.15 48.71 16.22
C LEU A 4 -10.21 47.84 15.49
N MET A 5 -9.82 47.38 14.29
CA MET A 5 -10.06 46.02 13.77
C MET A 5 -11.49 45.61 13.39
N ALA A 6 -11.89 45.82 12.13
CA ALA A 6 -12.87 44.97 11.47
C ALA A 6 -12.95 45.19 9.94
N GLU A 7 -11.95 44.73 9.18
CA GLU A 7 -12.18 44.36 7.76
C GLU A 7 -11.10 43.39 7.26
N ARG A 8 -10.86 42.34 8.04
CA ARG A 8 -10.21 41.10 7.61
C ARG A 8 -11.09 39.94 8.09
N ALA A 9 -12.02 39.53 7.25
CA ALA A 9 -12.57 38.17 7.18
C ALA A 9 -13.82 38.24 6.32
N ASN A 10 -13.73 37.73 5.09
CA ASN A 10 -14.78 36.94 4.41
C ASN A 10 -14.37 36.71 2.95
N LEU A 11 -13.17 36.14 2.73
CA LEU A 11 -12.98 35.25 1.60
C LEU A 11 -13.68 33.94 1.98
N VAL A 12 -14.99 33.94 1.79
CA VAL A 12 -15.84 32.76 1.85
C VAL A 12 -15.36 31.82 0.75
N PHE A 13 -14.43 30.92 1.09
CA PHE A 13 -14.20 29.73 0.30
C PHE A 13 -15.48 28.90 0.37
N HIS A 14 -16.41 29.18 -0.55
CA HIS A 14 -17.48 28.25 -0.85
C HIS A 14 -16.82 26.93 -1.27
N ASN A 15 -16.88 25.96 -0.37
CA ASN A 15 -16.52 24.56 -0.61
C ASN A 15 -17.59 23.92 -1.53
N LYS A 16 -17.85 24.54 -2.69
CA LYS A 16 -18.45 23.85 -3.82
C LYS A 16 -17.37 22.88 -4.26
N VAL A 17 -17.62 21.60 -4.04
CA VAL A 17 -16.84 20.48 -4.57
C VAL A 17 -16.40 20.87 -5.98
N ILE A 18 -15.13 21.23 -6.14
CA ILE A 18 -14.61 21.67 -7.44
C ILE A 18 -14.83 20.46 -8.35
N GLY A 19 -15.66 20.61 -9.39
CA GLY A 19 -15.95 19.52 -10.30
C GLY A 19 -14.64 18.95 -10.84
N GLY A 20 -14.52 17.62 -10.93
CA GLY A 20 -13.27 16.97 -11.34
C GLY A 20 -12.72 17.47 -12.69
N THR A 21 -13.59 18.01 -13.56
CA THR A 21 -13.21 18.70 -14.80
C THR A 21 -12.55 20.06 -14.59
N ALA A 22 -13.00 20.85 -13.62
CA ALA A 22 -12.39 22.12 -13.25
C ALA A 22 -11.03 21.90 -12.57
N ILE A 23 -10.92 20.87 -11.72
CA ILE A 23 -9.63 20.43 -11.14
C ILE A 23 -8.66 20.02 -12.26
N LYS A 24 -9.10 19.16 -13.19
CA LYS A 24 -8.25 18.73 -14.33
C LYS A 24 -7.77 19.92 -15.17
N ARG A 25 -8.65 20.85 -15.52
CA ARG A 25 -8.29 22.05 -16.30
C ARG A 25 -7.29 22.95 -15.57
N LEU A 26 -7.46 23.12 -14.25
CA LEU A 26 -6.53 23.88 -13.43
C LEU A 26 -5.15 23.21 -13.41
N ILE A 27 -5.11 21.89 -13.17
CA ILE A 27 -3.86 21.10 -13.17
C ILE A 27 -3.16 21.20 -14.53
N SER A 28 -3.88 21.01 -15.65
CA SER A 28 -3.28 21.12 -16.99
C SER A 28 -2.65 22.49 -17.23
N ARG A 29 -3.34 23.58 -16.89
CA ARG A 29 -2.79 24.94 -17.05
C ARG A 29 -1.53 25.17 -16.23
N LEU A 30 -1.45 24.59 -15.03
CA LEU A 30 -0.26 24.70 -14.18
C LEU A 30 0.91 23.91 -14.77
N ILE A 31 0.66 22.70 -15.27
CA ILE A 31 1.70 21.88 -15.92
C ILE A 31 2.27 22.61 -17.15
N ASP A 32 1.41 23.16 -17.99
CA ASP A 32 1.81 23.90 -19.20
C ASP A 32 2.58 25.19 -18.85
N HIS A 33 2.27 25.83 -17.72
CA HIS A 33 2.90 27.08 -17.30
C HIS A 33 4.29 26.87 -16.69
N PHE A 34 4.47 25.84 -15.86
CA PHE A 34 5.73 25.63 -15.14
C PHE A 34 6.77 24.91 -16.01
N GLY A 35 6.36 23.98 -16.89
CA GLY A 35 7.30 23.11 -17.62
C GLY A 35 8.13 22.22 -16.67
N MET A 36 8.57 21.05 -17.14
CA MET A 36 9.41 20.16 -16.32
C MET A 36 10.73 19.93 -17.06
N ALA A 37 11.79 20.63 -16.64
CA ALA A 37 13.14 20.44 -17.15
C ALA A 37 13.96 19.57 -16.19
N TYR A 38 14.65 18.55 -16.69
CA TYR A 38 15.40 17.62 -15.86
C TYR A 38 16.82 18.13 -15.62
N THR A 39 17.09 18.64 -14.43
CA THR A 39 18.46 18.76 -13.92
C THR A 39 18.59 17.90 -12.68
N SER A 40 19.49 16.93 -12.69
CA SER A 40 19.86 16.22 -11.47
C SER A 40 21.24 16.72 -11.05
N HIS A 41 21.32 17.32 -9.88
CA HIS A 41 22.58 17.38 -9.15
C HIS A 41 22.75 16.02 -8.47
N ILE A 42 23.93 15.41 -8.57
CA ILE A 42 24.21 14.08 -8.00
C ILE A 42 24.69 14.26 -6.55
N LEU A 43 24.34 13.31 -5.67
CA LEU A 43 25.07 13.14 -4.41
C LEU A 43 26.48 12.64 -4.74
N ASP A 44 27.50 13.11 -4.03
CA ASP A 44 28.85 12.54 -4.15
C ASP A 44 28.89 11.17 -3.43
N GLN A 45 28.63 10.11 -4.19
CA GLN A 45 28.45 8.73 -3.68
C GLN A 45 29.75 7.93 -3.63
N GLY A 46 30.84 8.47 -4.18
CA GLY A 46 32.08 7.74 -4.42
C GLY A 46 32.77 7.23 -3.15
N TRP A 47 32.56 7.86 -1.99
CA TRP A 47 33.19 7.43 -0.74
C TRP A 47 32.48 6.23 -0.10
N LEU A 48 31.15 6.16 -0.18
CA LEU A 48 30.34 5.06 0.37
C LEU A 48 30.59 3.75 -0.35
N VAL A 49 30.67 3.81 -1.68
CA VAL A 49 30.98 2.62 -2.50
C VAL A 49 32.39 2.12 -2.19
N LYS A 50 33.37 3.02 -2.05
CA LYS A 50 34.75 2.66 -1.69
C LYS A 50 34.85 2.04 -0.30
N ASP A 51 34.09 2.53 0.68
CA ASP A 51 34.05 1.94 2.03
C ASP A 51 33.52 0.50 1.97
N ALA A 52 32.42 0.27 1.25
CA ALA A 52 31.87 -1.07 1.05
C ALA A 52 32.85 -2.02 0.34
N GLU A 53 33.59 -1.53 -0.67
CA GLU A 53 34.64 -2.30 -1.34
C GLU A 53 35.79 -2.67 -0.40
N GLN A 54 36.20 -1.75 0.48
CA GLN A 54 37.24 -2.03 1.48
C GLN A 54 36.78 -3.10 2.48
N GLN A 55 35.53 -3.03 2.94
CA GLN A 55 34.94 -4.07 3.79
C GLN A 55 34.89 -5.43 3.07
N GLY A 56 34.52 -5.43 1.78
CA GLY A 56 34.56 -6.61 0.93
C GLY A 56 35.95 -7.24 0.86
N LEU A 57 36.99 -6.44 0.62
CA LEU A 57 38.38 -6.90 0.58
C LEU A 57 38.84 -7.51 1.91
N ILE A 58 38.44 -6.91 3.04
CA ILE A 58 38.73 -7.45 4.37
C ILE A 58 38.06 -8.82 4.54
N LEU A 59 36.82 -8.95 4.12
CA LEU A 59 36.07 -10.21 4.18
C LEU A 59 36.72 -11.30 3.33
N GLU A 60 37.24 -10.96 2.15
CA GLU A 60 38.00 -11.89 1.31
C GLU A 60 39.28 -12.39 1.99
N LYS A 61 40.01 -11.52 2.67
CA LYS A 61 41.19 -11.92 3.46
C LYS A 61 40.82 -12.90 4.56
N HIS A 62 39.76 -12.64 5.31
CA HIS A 62 39.29 -13.54 6.38
C HIS A 62 38.88 -14.92 5.85
N HIS A 63 38.25 -14.95 4.68
CA HIS A 63 37.94 -16.21 4.00
C HIS A 63 39.22 -16.96 3.59
N HIS A 64 40.20 -16.26 3.02
CA HIS A 64 41.48 -16.85 2.61
C HIS A 64 42.29 -17.38 3.81
N TYR A 65 42.14 -16.78 4.99
CA TYR A 65 42.74 -17.28 6.23
C TYR A 65 41.97 -18.43 6.88
N GLY A 66 40.81 -18.83 6.33
CA GLY A 66 39.98 -19.92 6.86
C GLY A 66 39.10 -19.53 8.04
N ASN A 67 38.99 -18.24 8.37
CA ASN A 67 38.21 -17.74 9.50
C ASN A 67 36.69 -17.72 9.21
N VAL A 68 36.30 -17.64 7.94
CA VAL A 68 34.90 -17.48 7.51
C VAL A 68 34.57 -18.50 6.43
N HIS A 69 33.45 -19.20 6.59
CA HIS A 69 32.94 -20.15 5.59
C HIS A 69 32.36 -19.42 4.36
N ALA A 70 32.34 -20.08 3.19
CA ALA A 70 31.90 -19.46 1.94
C ALA A 70 30.44 -18.95 1.99
N VAL A 71 29.54 -19.67 2.66
CA VAL A 71 28.14 -19.26 2.84
C VAL A 71 28.03 -18.00 3.70
N GLU A 72 28.81 -17.92 4.77
CA GLU A 72 28.83 -16.77 5.67
C GLU A 72 29.45 -15.54 4.99
N LYS A 73 30.50 -15.75 4.17
CA LYS A 73 31.06 -14.70 3.30
C LYS A 73 29.97 -14.09 2.42
N LEU A 74 29.21 -14.93 1.70
CA LEU A 74 28.17 -14.47 0.79
C LEU A 74 27.08 -13.68 1.54
N ARG A 75 26.65 -14.18 2.70
CA ARG A 75 25.66 -13.50 3.54
C ARG A 75 26.15 -12.12 3.98
N GLN A 76 27.36 -12.03 4.52
CA GLN A 76 27.93 -10.77 4.99
C GLN A 76 28.14 -9.78 3.84
N SER A 77 28.59 -10.25 2.67
CA SER A 77 28.68 -9.43 1.44
C SER A 77 27.32 -8.83 1.07
N ILE A 78 26.26 -9.65 1.05
CA ILE A 78 24.90 -9.20 0.76
C ILE A 78 24.42 -8.16 1.78
N GLU A 79 24.65 -8.40 3.08
CA GLU A 79 24.25 -7.49 4.15
C GLU A 79 24.95 -6.13 4.04
N ILE A 80 26.25 -6.10 3.74
CA ILE A 80 27.02 -4.86 3.54
C ILE A 80 26.44 -4.06 2.37
N TRP A 81 26.31 -4.69 1.19
CA TRP A 81 25.81 -3.99 0.00
C TRP A 81 24.35 -3.55 0.12
N TYR A 82 23.53 -4.33 0.82
CA TYR A 82 22.16 -3.95 1.12
C TYR A 82 22.12 -2.72 2.05
N ALA A 83 22.93 -2.71 3.12
CA ALA A 83 23.03 -1.58 4.04
C ALA A 83 23.51 -0.30 3.34
N THR A 84 24.54 -0.39 2.49
CA THR A 84 25.03 0.75 1.70
C THR A 84 23.96 1.30 0.76
N SER A 85 23.24 0.43 0.05
CA SER A 85 22.17 0.84 -0.86
C SER A 85 21.01 1.49 -0.11
N GLU A 86 20.63 0.94 1.03
CA GLU A 86 19.53 1.47 1.85
C GLU A 86 19.89 2.82 2.48
N TYR A 87 21.14 2.98 2.94
CA TYR A 87 21.64 4.26 3.42
C TYR A 87 21.58 5.34 2.33
N LEU A 88 22.06 5.03 1.12
CA LEU A 88 21.97 5.93 -0.04
C LEU A 88 20.52 6.32 -0.36
N ARG A 89 19.60 5.35 -0.30
CA ARG A 89 18.17 5.59 -0.53
C ARG A 89 17.57 6.54 0.50
N GLN A 90 17.97 6.43 1.77
CA GLN A 90 17.49 7.28 2.86
C GLN A 90 18.06 8.70 2.77
N GLU A 91 19.36 8.84 2.47
CA GLU A 91 20.04 10.13 2.33
C GLU A 91 19.64 10.92 1.08
N MET A 92 19.10 10.26 0.06
CA MET A 92 18.66 10.91 -1.17
C MET A 92 17.60 12.01 -0.93
N ASN A 93 16.56 11.74 -0.13
CA ASN A 93 15.49 12.70 0.14
C ASN A 93 15.94 13.98 0.87
N PRO A 94 16.68 13.91 2.00
CA PRO A 94 17.18 15.11 2.65
C PRO A 94 18.16 15.88 1.77
N ASN A 95 18.93 15.21 0.91
CA ASN A 95 19.82 15.89 -0.03
C ASN A 95 19.05 16.66 -1.11
N PHE A 96 18.01 16.09 -1.73
CA PHE A 96 17.16 16.85 -2.65
C PHE A 96 16.56 18.10 -1.99
N ARG A 97 16.10 17.99 -0.74
CA ARG A 97 15.59 19.15 0.03
C ARG A 97 16.64 20.20 0.36
N ARG A 98 17.93 19.83 0.43
CA ARG A 98 19.02 20.76 0.73
C ARG A 98 19.59 21.41 -0.53
N THR A 99 19.75 20.65 -1.59
CA THR A 99 20.44 21.08 -2.81
C THR A 99 19.49 21.73 -3.81
N ASP A 100 18.35 21.09 -4.10
CA ASP A 100 17.36 21.57 -5.08
C ASP A 100 15.95 21.04 -4.76
N PRO A 101 15.20 21.74 -3.87
CA PRO A 101 13.83 21.36 -3.51
C PRO A 101 12.87 21.36 -4.70
N PHE A 102 13.18 22.13 -5.75
CA PHE A 102 12.30 22.30 -6.90
C PHE A 102 12.64 21.35 -8.05
N ASN A 103 13.52 20.37 -7.81
CA ASN A 103 13.85 19.36 -8.80
C ASN A 103 12.59 18.65 -9.29
N PRO A 104 12.28 18.70 -10.60
CA PRO A 104 11.07 18.07 -11.14
C PRO A 104 10.97 16.57 -10.86
N VAL A 105 12.09 15.83 -10.84
CA VAL A 105 12.11 14.40 -10.51
C VAL A 105 11.71 14.17 -9.06
N HIS A 106 12.21 15.00 -8.14
CA HIS A 106 11.85 14.92 -6.72
C HIS A 106 10.37 15.27 -6.52
N ILE A 107 9.88 16.34 -7.15
CA ILE A 107 8.47 16.75 -7.08
C ILE A 107 7.55 15.65 -7.64
N MET A 108 7.88 15.06 -8.79
CA MET A 108 7.06 14.00 -9.41
C MET A 108 6.92 12.77 -8.51
N SER A 109 8.02 12.33 -7.89
CA SER A 109 7.99 11.16 -7.02
C SER A 109 7.34 11.46 -5.67
N PHE A 110 7.65 12.60 -5.04
CA PHE A 110 7.10 12.96 -3.73
C PHE A 110 5.62 13.35 -3.77
N SER A 111 5.16 13.96 -4.87
CA SER A 111 3.73 14.24 -5.09
C SER A 111 2.89 12.98 -5.34
N GLY A 112 3.52 11.83 -5.56
CA GLY A 112 2.83 10.59 -5.94
C GLY A 112 2.24 10.61 -7.34
N ALA A 113 2.57 11.63 -8.16
CA ALA A 113 2.08 11.74 -9.53
C ALA A 113 2.67 10.64 -10.43
N ARG A 114 3.98 10.41 -10.34
CA ARG A 114 4.69 9.34 -11.04
C ARG A 114 6.07 9.14 -10.43
N GLY A 115 6.49 7.89 -10.26
CA GLY A 115 7.80 7.59 -9.70
C GLY A 115 7.75 7.23 -8.23
N ASN A 116 8.40 6.14 -7.83
CA ASN A 116 8.66 5.83 -6.42
C ASN A 116 10.09 6.29 -6.04
N ALA A 117 10.35 6.50 -4.75
CA ALA A 117 11.69 6.74 -4.23
C ALA A 117 12.67 5.64 -4.68
N SER A 118 12.26 4.38 -4.75
CA SER A 118 13.07 3.28 -5.30
C SER A 118 13.48 3.50 -6.76
N GLN A 119 12.59 4.09 -7.58
CA GLN A 119 12.87 4.37 -8.99
C GLN A 119 13.79 5.58 -9.14
N VAL A 120 13.65 6.60 -8.29
CA VAL A 120 14.59 7.73 -8.25
C VAL A 120 15.96 7.26 -7.78
N HIS A 121 16.01 6.40 -6.76
CA HIS A 121 17.24 5.79 -6.26
C HIS A 121 18.00 5.06 -7.36
N GLN A 122 17.32 4.29 -8.23
CA GLN A 122 17.98 3.63 -9.37
C GLN A 122 18.52 4.60 -10.45
N LEU A 123 18.02 5.83 -10.52
CA LEU A 123 18.48 6.84 -11.49
C LEU A 123 19.73 7.57 -11.03
N VAL A 124 19.77 7.95 -9.75
CA VAL A 124 20.79 8.85 -9.20
C VAL A 124 21.67 8.21 -8.13
N GLY A 125 21.36 6.99 -7.70
CA GLY A 125 22.11 6.20 -6.74
C GLY A 125 22.31 4.77 -7.23
N MET A 126 23.01 3.97 -6.42
CA MET A 126 23.42 2.65 -6.84
C MET A 126 22.23 1.76 -7.15
N ARG A 127 22.32 0.97 -8.21
CA ARG A 127 21.26 0.01 -8.55
C ARG A 127 21.23 -1.18 -7.58
N GLY A 128 22.37 -1.54 -7.00
CA GLY A 128 22.48 -2.53 -5.94
C GLY A 128 22.50 -3.97 -6.42
N LEU A 129 22.11 -4.89 -5.52
CA LEU A 129 22.14 -6.32 -5.77
C LEU A 129 20.97 -6.78 -6.66
N MET A 130 21.21 -7.84 -7.42
CA MET A 130 20.22 -8.48 -8.29
C MET A 130 20.12 -9.97 -8.00
N SER A 131 18.98 -10.56 -8.36
CA SER A 131 18.79 -12.01 -8.28
C SER A 131 18.96 -12.67 -9.63
N ASP A 132 19.43 -13.91 -9.62
CA ASP A 132 19.46 -14.79 -10.76
C ASP A 132 18.03 -15.26 -11.17
N PRO A 133 17.87 -15.94 -12.32
CA PRO A 133 16.58 -16.51 -12.72
C PRO A 133 15.98 -17.46 -11.67
N GLN A 134 16.79 -18.14 -10.87
CA GLN A 134 16.41 -19.08 -9.82
C GLN A 134 15.97 -18.38 -8.52
N GLY A 135 16.25 -17.08 -8.36
CA GLY A 135 15.96 -16.28 -7.18
C GLY A 135 17.08 -16.22 -6.14
N GLN A 136 18.29 -16.71 -6.44
CA GLN A 136 19.47 -16.52 -5.60
C GLN A 136 20.08 -15.14 -5.85
N MET A 137 20.62 -14.52 -4.80
CA MET A 137 21.29 -13.21 -4.92
C MET A 137 22.67 -13.39 -5.56
N ILE A 138 22.97 -12.53 -6.53
CA ILE A 138 24.27 -12.48 -7.20
C ILE A 138 25.21 -11.66 -6.33
N ASP A 139 26.39 -12.22 -6.00
CA ASP A 139 27.42 -11.59 -5.15
C ASP A 139 28.11 -10.37 -5.78
N LEU A 140 27.77 -10.03 -7.04
CA LEU A 140 28.30 -8.89 -7.76
C LEU A 140 27.24 -7.76 -7.81
N PRO A 141 27.38 -6.70 -6.98
CA PRO A 141 26.46 -5.57 -6.98
C PRO A 141 26.66 -4.70 -8.22
N ILE A 142 25.60 -4.01 -8.64
CA ILE A 142 25.66 -2.96 -9.64
C ILE A 142 25.89 -1.63 -8.92
N GLN A 143 27.11 -1.12 -9.04
CA GLN A 143 27.54 0.09 -8.35
C GLN A 143 27.10 1.34 -9.10
N ASN A 144 27.13 1.28 -10.44
CA ASN A 144 26.82 2.41 -11.28
C ASN A 144 25.33 2.73 -11.35
N ASN A 145 25.04 3.99 -11.67
CA ASN A 145 23.70 4.55 -11.73
C ASN A 145 23.19 4.56 -13.19
N LEU A 146 21.87 4.54 -13.41
CA LEU A 146 21.33 4.60 -14.79
C LEU A 146 21.68 5.89 -15.53
N ARG A 147 21.94 6.98 -14.80
CA ARG A 147 22.39 8.24 -15.37
C ARG A 147 23.84 8.18 -15.87
N GLU A 148 24.73 7.56 -15.08
CA GLU A 148 26.16 7.46 -15.39
C GLU A 148 26.44 6.36 -16.43
N GLY A 149 25.53 5.39 -16.51
CA GLY A 149 25.62 4.26 -17.42
C GLY A 149 26.11 3.00 -16.71
N LEU A 150 25.73 1.84 -17.24
CA LEU A 150 26.13 0.55 -16.71
C LEU A 150 27.24 -0.05 -17.57
N SER A 151 28.18 -0.75 -16.94
CA SER A 151 29.14 -1.60 -17.66
C SER A 151 28.43 -2.78 -18.35
N LEU A 152 29.11 -3.44 -19.30
CA LEU A 152 28.54 -4.58 -20.02
C LEU A 152 28.10 -5.70 -19.05
N THR A 153 28.92 -6.01 -18.05
CA THR A 153 28.63 -7.03 -17.04
C THR A 153 27.43 -6.65 -16.17
N GLU A 154 27.39 -5.41 -15.67
CA GLU A 154 26.26 -4.91 -14.86
C GLU A 154 24.96 -4.88 -15.66
N TYR A 155 25.03 -4.51 -16.95
CA TYR A 155 23.87 -4.52 -17.83
C TYR A 155 23.32 -5.95 -18.05
N ILE A 156 24.19 -6.93 -18.30
CA ILE A 156 23.79 -8.33 -18.45
C ILE A 156 23.16 -8.87 -17.16
N ILE A 157 23.75 -8.58 -16.00
CA ILE A 157 23.19 -8.98 -14.69
C ILE A 157 21.80 -8.37 -14.49
N SER A 158 21.65 -7.08 -14.81
CA SER A 158 20.36 -6.40 -14.75
C SER A 158 19.31 -7.02 -15.68
N CYS A 159 19.69 -7.60 -16.81
CA CYS A 159 18.76 -8.20 -17.77
C CYS A 159 18.10 -9.47 -17.22
N TYR A 160 18.79 -10.26 -16.39
CA TYR A 160 18.19 -11.46 -15.79
C TYR A 160 17.01 -11.12 -14.89
N GLY A 161 17.19 -10.15 -13.98
CA GLY A 161 16.12 -9.66 -13.12
C GLY A 161 14.94 -9.08 -13.91
N ALA A 162 15.24 -8.26 -14.93
CA ALA A 162 14.21 -7.67 -15.78
C ALA A 162 13.40 -8.71 -16.55
N ARG A 163 14.07 -9.69 -17.17
CA ARG A 163 13.41 -10.78 -17.92
C ARG A 163 12.53 -11.63 -17.01
N LYS A 164 13.03 -12.02 -15.83
CA LYS A 164 12.24 -12.76 -14.84
C LYS A 164 11.00 -11.95 -14.45
N GLY A 165 11.15 -10.65 -14.22
CA GLY A 165 10.02 -9.80 -13.88
C GLY A 165 8.93 -9.74 -14.96
N VAL A 166 9.32 -9.62 -16.23
CA VAL A 166 8.38 -9.64 -17.36
C VAL A 166 7.66 -10.99 -17.46
N VAL A 167 8.40 -12.10 -17.34
CA VAL A 167 7.85 -13.46 -17.41
C VAL A 167 6.89 -13.71 -16.25
N ASP A 168 7.29 -13.40 -15.01
CA ASP A 168 6.45 -13.56 -13.82
C ASP A 168 5.18 -12.71 -13.91
N THR A 169 5.28 -11.51 -14.47
CA THR A 169 4.11 -10.64 -14.70
C THR A 169 3.13 -11.27 -15.67
N ALA A 170 3.62 -11.85 -16.78
CA ALA A 170 2.77 -12.51 -17.77
C ALA A 170 2.07 -13.75 -17.18
N VAL A 171 2.81 -14.60 -16.46
CA VAL A 171 2.26 -15.81 -15.81
C VAL A 171 1.22 -15.43 -14.77
N ARG A 172 1.53 -14.49 -13.86
CA ARG A 172 0.60 -14.05 -12.81
C ARG A 172 -0.66 -13.40 -13.38
N THR A 173 -0.54 -12.67 -14.50
CA THR A 173 -1.69 -12.08 -15.19
C THR A 173 -2.63 -13.16 -15.71
N SER A 174 -2.07 -14.22 -16.30
CA SER A 174 -2.84 -15.39 -16.77
C SER A 174 -3.58 -16.07 -15.62
N ASP A 175 -2.87 -16.38 -14.52
CA ASP A 175 -3.46 -17.08 -13.37
C ASP A 175 -4.55 -16.26 -12.69
N ALA A 176 -4.33 -14.96 -12.51
CA ALA A 176 -5.32 -14.05 -11.93
C ALA A 176 -6.55 -13.88 -12.83
N GLY A 177 -6.37 -13.86 -14.15
CA GLY A 177 -7.46 -13.87 -15.12
C GLY A 177 -8.29 -15.16 -15.05
N TYR A 178 -7.62 -16.31 -14.99
CA TYR A 178 -8.27 -17.61 -14.82
C TYR A 178 -9.07 -17.70 -13.52
N LEU A 179 -8.50 -17.23 -12.40
CA LEU A 179 -9.20 -17.15 -11.11
C LEU A 179 -10.46 -16.28 -11.20
N THR A 180 -10.34 -15.09 -11.79
CA THR A 180 -11.46 -14.16 -11.95
C THR A 180 -12.59 -14.80 -12.76
N ARG A 181 -12.26 -15.49 -13.86
CA ARG A 181 -13.22 -16.24 -14.67
C ARG A 181 -13.96 -17.29 -13.84
N ARG A 182 -13.24 -18.13 -13.09
CA ARG A 182 -13.85 -19.17 -12.25
C ARG A 182 -14.74 -18.58 -11.15
N LEU A 183 -14.32 -17.49 -10.52
CA LEU A 183 -15.12 -16.79 -9.53
C LEU A 183 -16.43 -16.32 -10.13
N VAL A 184 -16.39 -15.62 -11.28
CA VAL A 184 -17.57 -15.12 -11.99
C VAL A 184 -18.50 -16.26 -12.40
N GLU A 185 -17.98 -17.37 -12.92
CA GLU A 185 -18.76 -18.56 -13.30
C GLU A 185 -19.57 -19.13 -12.12
N VAL A 186 -19.00 -19.13 -10.90
CA VAL A 186 -19.70 -19.62 -9.69
C VAL A 186 -20.76 -18.64 -9.18
N VAL A 187 -20.46 -17.34 -9.22
CA VAL A 187 -21.32 -16.30 -8.60
C VAL A 187 -22.34 -15.66 -9.56
N GLN A 188 -22.31 -15.99 -10.86
CA GLN A 188 -23.17 -15.37 -11.87
C GLN A 188 -24.68 -15.44 -11.58
N HIS A 189 -25.12 -16.45 -10.83
CA HIS A 189 -26.53 -16.64 -10.48
C HIS A 189 -26.99 -15.78 -9.29
N ILE A 190 -26.05 -15.17 -8.56
CA ILE A 190 -26.33 -14.37 -7.37
C ILE A 190 -26.78 -12.97 -7.78
N VAL A 191 -28.11 -12.77 -7.77
CA VAL A 191 -28.79 -11.52 -8.13
C VAL A 191 -29.68 -11.07 -6.98
N VAL A 192 -29.91 -9.76 -6.84
CA VAL A 192 -30.89 -9.23 -5.88
C VAL A 192 -32.31 -9.36 -6.45
N ARG A 193 -33.17 -10.17 -5.83
CA ARG A 193 -34.54 -10.41 -6.34
C ARG A 193 -35.66 -9.88 -5.46
N GLN A 194 -35.44 -9.79 -4.15
CA GLN A 194 -36.46 -9.38 -3.19
C GLN A 194 -35.92 -8.32 -2.22
N THR A 195 -36.81 -7.51 -1.65
CA THR A 195 -36.46 -6.49 -0.65
C THR A 195 -36.05 -7.10 0.70
N ASP A 196 -36.94 -7.86 1.33
CA ASP A 196 -36.68 -8.57 2.60
C ASP A 196 -36.96 -10.07 2.44
N CYS A 197 -36.09 -10.91 3.00
CA CYS A 197 -36.24 -12.36 3.06
C CYS A 197 -36.84 -12.83 4.40
N GLY A 198 -37.11 -11.91 5.33
CA GLY A 198 -37.76 -12.17 6.63
C GLY A 198 -36.85 -12.77 7.70
N THR A 199 -35.55 -12.93 7.44
CA THR A 199 -34.64 -13.57 8.40
C THR A 199 -34.42 -12.74 9.64
N ILE A 200 -34.54 -13.37 10.81
CA ILE A 200 -34.20 -12.77 12.11
C ILE A 200 -32.70 -12.94 12.41
N ARG A 201 -32.02 -13.86 11.72
CA ARG A 201 -30.60 -14.16 11.92
C ARG A 201 -29.71 -13.00 11.45
N GLY A 202 -28.86 -12.51 12.34
CA GLY A 202 -27.78 -11.57 12.05
C GLY A 202 -26.45 -12.07 12.60
N ILE A 203 -25.37 -11.41 12.19
CA ILE A 203 -24.04 -11.61 12.77
C ILE A 203 -23.78 -10.45 13.72
N SER A 204 -23.41 -10.75 14.97
CA SER A 204 -23.03 -9.74 15.95
C SER A 204 -21.58 -9.34 15.73
N VAL A 205 -21.35 -8.04 15.52
CA VAL A 205 -20.00 -7.46 15.51
C VAL A 205 -19.70 -7.03 16.94
N ILE A 206 -18.68 -7.65 17.53
CA ILE A 206 -18.23 -7.36 18.90
C ILE A 206 -16.85 -6.72 18.83
N THR A 207 -16.71 -5.54 19.42
CA THR A 207 -15.43 -4.81 19.57
C THR A 207 -14.75 -5.12 20.90
N ARG A 208 -14.78 -6.38 21.35
CA ARG A 208 -14.01 -6.77 22.53
C ARG A 208 -12.64 -7.25 22.04
N ASP A 209 -11.63 -6.75 22.75
CA ASP A 209 -10.20 -6.95 22.55
C ASP A 209 -9.59 -5.88 21.64
N GLY A 210 -8.64 -5.12 22.19
CA GLY A 210 -7.99 -3.93 21.60
C GLY A 210 -7.22 -4.15 20.29
N MET A 211 -7.60 -5.12 19.48
CA MET A 211 -7.08 -5.41 18.14
C MET A 211 -7.90 -4.75 17.02
N MET A 212 -9.19 -4.46 17.23
CA MET A 212 -10.01 -3.80 16.20
C MET A 212 -9.96 -2.27 16.34
N THR A 213 -9.19 -1.63 15.48
CA THR A 213 -9.15 -0.16 15.37
C THR A 213 -10.53 0.38 14.95
N GLU A 214 -10.94 1.54 15.49
CA GLU A 214 -12.20 2.23 15.14
C GLU A 214 -12.45 2.31 13.62
N LYS A 215 -11.38 2.45 12.84
CA LYS A 215 -11.41 2.46 11.38
C LYS A 215 -11.98 1.17 10.77
N ILE A 216 -11.68 0.01 11.33
CA ILE A 216 -12.14 -1.29 10.82
C ILE A 216 -13.63 -1.47 11.11
N LEU A 217 -14.09 -1.03 12.29
CA LEU A 217 -15.52 -1.02 12.63
C LEU A 217 -16.31 -0.13 11.69
N ILE A 218 -15.78 1.07 11.42
CA ILE A 218 -16.40 2.01 10.49
C ILE A 218 -16.54 1.39 9.10
N GLN A 219 -15.47 0.79 8.59
CA GLN A 219 -15.47 0.12 7.29
C GLN A 219 -16.40 -1.09 7.23
N THR A 220 -16.59 -1.79 8.35
CA THR A 220 -17.42 -2.99 8.39
C THR A 220 -18.92 -2.67 8.47
N LEU A 221 -19.28 -1.64 9.26
CA LEU A 221 -20.67 -1.30 9.54
C LEU A 221 -21.28 -0.36 8.50
N ILE A 222 -20.48 0.51 7.86
CA ILE A 222 -20.97 1.47 6.88
C ILE A 222 -21.72 0.76 5.74
N GLY A 223 -22.95 1.18 5.48
CA GLY A 223 -23.76 0.63 4.39
C GLY A 223 -24.36 -0.76 4.66
N ARG A 224 -24.20 -1.32 5.86
CA ARG A 224 -24.92 -2.52 6.30
C ARG A 224 -26.28 -2.18 6.91
N VAL A 225 -27.11 -3.18 7.09
CA VAL A 225 -28.48 -3.04 7.64
C VAL A 225 -28.56 -3.73 8.99
N LEU A 226 -29.25 -3.11 9.94
CA LEU A 226 -29.44 -3.65 11.29
C LEU A 226 -30.38 -4.87 11.29
N ALA A 227 -29.98 -5.90 12.03
CA ALA A 227 -30.81 -7.08 12.28
C ALA A 227 -31.74 -6.86 13.47
N ASP A 228 -31.30 -6.18 14.53
CA ASP A 228 -32.07 -5.96 15.75
C ASP A 228 -32.18 -4.48 16.09
N ASP A 229 -33.21 -4.12 16.86
CA ASP A 229 -33.39 -2.78 17.40
C ASP A 229 -32.29 -2.48 18.43
N ILE A 230 -31.72 -1.28 18.38
CA ILE A 230 -30.69 -0.84 19.33
C ILE A 230 -31.28 0.20 20.27
N TYR A 231 -31.24 -0.12 21.57
CA TYR A 231 -31.71 0.73 22.65
C TYR A 231 -30.55 1.22 23.51
N ILE A 232 -30.64 2.47 23.96
CA ILE A 232 -29.87 3.00 25.09
C ILE A 232 -30.84 3.30 26.21
N GLY A 233 -30.79 2.49 27.27
CA GLY A 233 -31.77 2.54 28.34
C GLY A 233 -33.18 2.34 27.80
N LEU A 234 -34.03 3.37 27.92
CA LEU A 234 -35.42 3.36 27.45
C LEU A 234 -35.61 3.96 26.04
N ARG A 235 -34.55 4.50 25.42
CA ARG A 235 -34.63 5.21 24.13
C ARG A 235 -34.12 4.33 22.98
N CYS A 236 -34.97 4.11 21.98
CA CYS A 236 -34.56 3.48 20.72
C CYS A 236 -33.70 4.46 19.91
N ILE A 237 -32.51 4.03 19.49
CA ILE A 237 -31.58 4.83 18.66
C ILE A 237 -31.69 4.46 17.20
N ALA A 238 -31.83 3.16 16.93
CA ALA A 238 -31.93 2.65 15.59
C ALA A 238 -32.89 1.46 15.57
N ILE A 239 -33.68 1.39 14.51
CA ILE A 239 -34.71 0.39 14.31
C ILE A 239 -34.15 -0.70 13.40
N ARG A 240 -34.65 -1.93 13.57
CA ARG A 240 -34.42 -3.07 12.69
C ARG A 240 -34.70 -2.68 11.25
N ASN A 241 -33.91 -3.24 10.33
CA ASN A 241 -33.97 -2.96 8.89
C ASN A 241 -33.56 -1.54 8.46
N GLN A 242 -33.06 -0.71 9.38
CA GLN A 242 -32.47 0.58 9.05
C GLN A 242 -31.05 0.42 8.51
N ASP A 243 -30.68 1.20 7.49
CA ASP A 243 -29.33 1.25 6.95
C ASP A 243 -28.40 2.07 7.87
N ILE A 244 -27.15 1.61 7.99
CA ILE A 244 -26.14 2.26 8.82
C ILE A 244 -25.41 3.30 7.97
N GLY A 245 -25.86 4.55 8.08
CA GLY A 245 -25.18 5.73 7.55
C GLY A 245 -24.12 6.29 8.52
N ILE A 246 -23.33 7.26 8.04
CA ILE A 246 -22.24 7.88 8.82
C ILE A 246 -22.73 8.54 10.11
N GLY A 247 -23.95 9.12 10.09
CA GLY A 247 -24.54 9.77 11.25
C GLY A 247 -24.94 8.81 12.38
N LEU A 248 -25.50 7.64 12.04
CA LEU A 248 -25.83 6.59 13.01
C LEU A 248 -24.56 5.94 13.56
N LEU A 249 -23.57 5.73 12.70
CA LEU A 249 -22.29 5.15 13.06
C LEU A 249 -21.54 6.01 14.10
N ASN A 250 -21.49 7.33 13.90
CA ASN A 250 -20.88 8.25 14.86
C ASN A 250 -21.58 8.19 16.23
N ARG A 251 -22.91 8.02 16.25
CA ARG A 251 -23.66 7.83 17.50
C ARG A 251 -23.26 6.51 18.17
N PHE A 252 -23.15 5.41 17.44
CA PHE A 252 -22.73 4.13 18.02
C PHE A 252 -21.34 4.17 18.65
N ILE A 253 -20.40 4.91 18.05
CA ILE A 253 -19.05 5.12 18.58
C ILE A 253 -19.10 5.94 19.88
N ILE A 254 -19.80 7.08 19.87
CA ILE A 254 -19.92 7.97 21.04
C ILE A 254 -20.56 7.23 22.22
N PHE A 255 -21.59 6.43 21.95
CA PHE A 255 -22.35 5.75 22.98
C PHE A 255 -21.81 4.37 23.38
N GLN A 256 -20.74 3.89 22.71
CA GLN A 256 -20.15 2.56 22.93
C GLN A 256 -21.19 1.42 22.93
N THR A 257 -22.20 1.51 22.05
CA THR A 257 -23.27 0.49 21.98
C THR A 257 -22.72 -0.79 21.37
N GLN A 258 -22.62 -1.85 22.18
CA GLN A 258 -22.14 -3.18 21.79
C GLN A 258 -22.96 -4.25 22.52
N PRO A 259 -23.34 -5.37 21.86
CA PRO A 259 -23.03 -5.79 20.48
C PRO A 259 -23.97 -5.20 19.41
N ILE A 260 -23.49 -5.04 18.17
CA ILE A 260 -24.31 -4.61 17.02
C ILE A 260 -24.60 -5.80 16.10
N SER A 261 -25.86 -6.19 15.97
CA SER A 261 -26.31 -7.25 15.07
C SER A 261 -26.57 -6.70 13.66
N ILE A 262 -25.84 -7.19 12.65
CA ILE A 262 -26.02 -6.83 11.24
C ILE A 262 -26.59 -7.98 10.42
N ARG A 263 -27.41 -7.64 9.42
CA ARG A 263 -27.83 -8.58 8.37
C ARG A 263 -26.67 -8.80 7.40
N THR A 264 -26.50 -10.04 6.94
CA THR A 264 -25.44 -10.39 6.00
C THR A 264 -25.95 -11.32 4.91
N PRO A 265 -25.26 -11.39 3.75
CA PRO A 265 -25.58 -12.36 2.71
C PRO A 265 -25.55 -13.82 3.21
N PHE A 266 -24.68 -14.13 4.18
CA PHE A 266 -24.54 -15.47 4.75
C PHE A 266 -25.77 -15.94 5.54
N THR A 267 -26.53 -15.01 6.14
CA THR A 267 -27.70 -15.36 6.95
C THR A 267 -29.02 -15.29 6.19
N CYS A 268 -29.00 -14.91 4.91
CA CYS A 268 -30.17 -14.86 4.02
C CYS A 268 -30.91 -16.21 4.01
N SER A 269 -32.25 -16.19 3.94
CA SER A 269 -33.05 -17.42 3.94
C SER A 269 -32.99 -18.16 2.60
N ASN A 270 -32.63 -17.45 1.53
CA ASN A 270 -32.52 -18.03 0.19
C ASN A 270 -31.09 -18.47 -0.13
N THR A 271 -30.96 -19.58 -0.86
CA THR A 271 -29.69 -20.17 -1.29
C THR A 271 -29.23 -19.69 -2.67
N SER A 272 -30.16 -19.22 -3.51
CA SER A 272 -29.91 -18.92 -4.94
C SER A 272 -29.84 -17.44 -5.29
N TRP A 273 -30.40 -16.58 -4.44
CA TRP A 273 -30.42 -15.12 -4.63
C TRP A 273 -30.35 -14.40 -3.28
N ILE A 274 -30.04 -13.10 -3.28
CA ILE A 274 -29.84 -12.31 -2.05
C ILE A 274 -30.92 -11.24 -1.93
N CYS A 275 -31.35 -10.94 -0.70
CA CYS A 275 -32.29 -9.87 -0.42
C CYS A 275 -31.63 -8.49 -0.33
N ARG A 276 -32.33 -7.41 -0.69
CA ARG A 276 -31.84 -6.02 -0.61
C ARG A 276 -31.29 -5.69 0.77
N LEU A 277 -32.03 -6.04 1.83
CA LEU A 277 -31.63 -5.77 3.21
C LEU A 277 -30.45 -6.63 3.70
N CYS A 278 -30.25 -7.81 3.09
CA CYS A 278 -29.17 -8.72 3.44
C CYS A 278 -27.84 -8.28 2.83
N TYR A 279 -27.90 -7.67 1.65
CA TYR A 279 -26.75 -7.08 0.97
C TYR A 279 -26.39 -5.70 1.54
N GLY A 280 -27.39 -4.81 1.63
CA GLY A 280 -27.25 -3.44 2.10
C GLY A 280 -27.05 -2.43 0.97
N ARG A 281 -26.14 -1.48 1.19
CA ARG A 281 -25.84 -0.34 0.31
C ARG A 281 -24.92 -0.75 -0.83
N SER A 282 -25.24 -0.30 -2.05
CA SER A 282 -24.38 -0.49 -3.22
C SER A 282 -23.16 0.45 -3.13
N PRO A 283 -21.94 -0.04 -3.41
CA PRO A 283 -20.73 0.78 -3.36
C PRO A 283 -20.68 1.88 -4.43
N THR A 284 -21.50 1.80 -5.48
CA THR A 284 -21.47 2.73 -6.63
C THR A 284 -22.33 3.98 -6.41
N HIS A 285 -23.57 3.78 -5.96
CA HIS A 285 -24.56 4.85 -5.85
C HIS A 285 -24.69 5.41 -4.43
N GLY A 286 -24.17 4.70 -3.43
CA GLY A 286 -24.31 5.13 -2.04
C GLY A 286 -25.77 5.09 -1.56
N ASP A 287 -26.61 4.26 -2.18
CA ASP A 287 -27.98 3.95 -1.75
C ASP A 287 -28.15 2.43 -1.61
N LEU A 288 -29.25 1.96 -0.99
CA LEU A 288 -29.54 0.53 -0.91
C LEU A 288 -29.60 -0.07 -2.33
N VAL A 289 -29.04 -1.27 -2.49
CA VAL A 289 -28.95 -1.98 -3.78
C VAL A 289 -30.31 -2.10 -4.49
N GLU A 290 -30.34 -1.97 -5.82
CA GLU A 290 -31.59 -2.05 -6.57
C GLU A 290 -31.99 -3.50 -6.90
N LEU A 291 -33.28 -3.73 -7.13
CA LEU A 291 -33.77 -5.04 -7.55
C LEU A 291 -33.30 -5.34 -8.97
N GLY A 292 -32.77 -6.54 -9.18
CA GLY A 292 -32.19 -6.99 -10.45
C GLY A 292 -30.68 -6.79 -10.58
N GLU A 293 -30.02 -6.14 -9.60
CA GLU A 293 -28.57 -5.93 -9.64
C GLU A 293 -27.79 -7.25 -9.47
N THR A 294 -26.84 -7.49 -10.36
CA THR A 294 -26.01 -8.71 -10.40
C THR A 294 -24.83 -8.60 -9.42
N VAL A 295 -25.14 -8.61 -8.13
CA VAL A 295 -24.15 -8.44 -7.04
C VAL A 295 -23.06 -9.51 -7.03
N GLY A 296 -23.35 -10.72 -7.51
CA GLY A 296 -22.36 -11.78 -7.66
C GLY A 296 -21.23 -11.38 -8.62
N ILE A 297 -21.59 -10.91 -9.82
CA ILE A 297 -20.60 -10.51 -10.84
C ILE A 297 -19.74 -9.35 -10.32
N ILE A 298 -20.37 -8.36 -9.69
CA ILE A 298 -19.67 -7.22 -9.06
C ILE A 298 -18.67 -7.73 -8.01
N ALA A 299 -19.08 -8.66 -7.14
CA ALA A 299 -18.19 -9.23 -6.12
C ALA A 299 -17.02 -10.03 -6.74
N GLY A 300 -17.29 -10.89 -7.72
CA GLY A 300 -16.26 -11.68 -8.40
C GLY A 300 -15.19 -10.81 -9.08
N GLN A 301 -15.62 -9.75 -9.78
CA GLN A 301 -14.72 -8.77 -10.38
C GLN A 301 -13.97 -7.94 -9.33
N SER A 302 -14.64 -7.52 -8.26
CA SER A 302 -14.01 -6.74 -7.18
C SER A 302 -12.91 -7.52 -6.46
N ILE A 303 -12.99 -8.86 -6.44
CA ILE A 303 -11.93 -9.73 -5.92
C ILE A 303 -10.84 -9.94 -6.96
N GLY A 304 -11.22 -10.19 -8.22
CA GLY A 304 -10.29 -10.53 -9.28
C GLY A 304 -9.37 -9.38 -9.73
N GLU A 305 -9.93 -8.18 -9.92
CA GLU A 305 -9.19 -7.04 -10.47
C GLU A 305 -8.01 -6.61 -9.57
N PRO A 306 -8.15 -6.50 -8.24
CA PRO A 306 -7.01 -6.19 -7.36
C PRO A 306 -5.94 -7.28 -7.38
N VAL A 307 -6.30 -8.56 -7.57
CA VAL A 307 -5.32 -9.66 -7.67
C VAL A 307 -4.50 -9.53 -8.95
N ILE A 308 -5.15 -9.18 -10.07
CA ILE A 308 -4.45 -8.89 -11.33
C ILE A 308 -3.47 -7.72 -11.13
N ARG A 309 -3.94 -6.59 -10.58
CA ARG A 309 -3.07 -5.42 -10.35
C ARG A 309 -1.96 -5.70 -9.34
N GLY A 310 -2.24 -6.42 -8.26
CA GLY A 310 -1.29 -6.75 -7.20
C GLY A 310 -0.21 -7.74 -7.64
N GLY A 311 -0.55 -8.69 -8.52
CA GLY A 311 0.41 -9.60 -9.15
C GLY A 311 1.39 -8.88 -10.08
N VAL A 312 0.93 -7.81 -10.76
CA VAL A 312 1.71 -6.95 -11.65
C VAL A 312 2.59 -5.96 -10.87
N LEU A 313 2.06 -5.35 -9.79
CA LEU A 313 2.74 -4.28 -9.06
C LEU A 313 3.90 -4.77 -8.17
N ARG A 314 3.91 -6.03 -7.72
CA ARG A 314 4.98 -6.55 -6.85
C ARG A 314 6.27 -6.95 -7.57
N VAL A 315 6.32 -6.84 -8.89
CA VAL A 315 7.41 -7.42 -9.70
C VAL A 315 8.27 -6.33 -10.38
N GLY A 316 7.75 -5.11 -10.51
CA GLY A 316 8.30 -4.13 -11.46
C GLY A 316 9.18 -3.00 -10.92
N SER A 317 9.36 -2.82 -9.62
CA SER A 317 9.94 -1.53 -9.16
C SER A 317 10.75 -1.52 -7.87
N ASP A 318 10.75 -2.60 -7.09
CA ASP A 318 11.62 -2.70 -5.93
C ASP A 318 12.61 -3.83 -6.19
N PRO A 319 13.92 -3.65 -5.88
CA PRO A 319 14.77 -4.81 -5.67
C PRO A 319 14.02 -5.68 -4.68
N ILE A 320 13.75 -6.92 -5.09
CA ILE A 320 13.06 -7.94 -4.29
C ILE A 320 13.55 -7.77 -2.85
N PRO A 321 12.67 -7.67 -1.83
CA PRO A 321 13.15 -7.68 -0.46
C PRO A 321 13.85 -9.02 -0.25
N ALA A 322 15.17 -8.98 -0.36
CA ALA A 322 16.07 -10.04 0.03
C ALA A 322 16.09 -10.02 1.55
N VAL A 323 15.00 -10.50 2.15
CA VAL A 323 14.90 -11.21 3.43
C VAL A 323 13.43 -11.63 3.51
N LYS A 324 13.17 -12.89 3.17
CA LYS A 324 12.06 -13.60 3.81
C LYS A 324 12.44 -13.60 5.28
N VAL A 325 11.80 -12.75 6.07
CA VAL A 325 11.98 -12.63 7.52
C VAL A 325 11.96 -14.05 8.09
N LEU A 326 13.15 -14.56 8.44
CA LEU A 326 13.28 -15.61 9.43
C LEU A 326 12.69 -15.04 10.72
N PRO A 327 11.91 -15.83 11.46
CA PRO A 327 11.03 -15.32 12.51
C PRO A 327 11.82 -14.56 13.58
N ASP A 328 11.23 -13.46 14.04
CA ASP A 328 11.69 -12.67 15.17
C ASP A 328 12.12 -13.55 16.35
N PRO A 329 13.37 -13.47 16.82
CA PRO A 329 13.69 -13.86 18.17
C PRO A 329 13.35 -12.66 19.07
N ALA A 330 12.06 -12.42 19.28
CA ALA A 330 11.63 -11.60 20.40
C ALA A 330 12.01 -12.36 21.68
N HIS A 331 13.22 -12.16 22.20
CA HIS A 331 13.64 -12.27 23.60
C HIS A 331 15.16 -12.07 23.68
N LEU A 332 15.60 -10.82 23.83
CA LEU A 332 16.69 -10.52 24.75
C LEU A 332 16.55 -9.05 25.21
N PRO A 333 15.97 -8.79 26.39
CA PRO A 333 16.17 -7.50 27.05
C PRO A 333 17.59 -7.52 27.62
N LEU A 334 18.30 -6.40 27.61
CA LEU A 334 19.20 -5.95 28.69
C LEU A 334 19.98 -4.70 28.23
N LYS A 335 19.53 -3.56 28.77
CA LYS A 335 20.35 -2.46 29.31
C LYS A 335 21.71 -2.22 28.64
N LEU A 336 21.77 -1.21 27.77
CA LEU A 336 22.95 -0.35 27.66
C LEU A 336 22.85 0.73 28.75
N GLU A 337 23.44 0.47 29.91
CA GLU A 337 23.89 1.52 30.83
C GLU A 337 25.39 1.33 31.07
N CYS A 338 26.13 2.41 30.79
CA CYS A 338 27.45 2.75 31.33
C CYS A 338 28.67 1.96 30.82
N LEU A 339 29.33 2.59 29.84
CA LEU A 339 30.79 2.59 29.67
C LEU A 339 31.49 2.93 31.00
N VAL A 340 32.35 2.00 31.43
CA VAL A 340 33.71 2.13 32.01
C VAL A 340 34.12 3.51 32.56
N LEU A 341 34.61 3.53 33.81
CA LEU A 341 35.89 4.13 34.28
C LEU A 341 36.02 3.97 35.82
N PRO A 342 37.25 3.87 36.36
CA PRO A 342 38.17 2.75 36.36
C PRO A 342 37.88 1.66 37.42
#